data_AF-A0A955CRY0-F1
#
_entry.id   AF-A0A955CRY0-F1
#
_cell.length_a   1.000
_cell.length_b   1.000
_cell.length_c   1.000
_cell.angle_alpha   90.00
_cell.angle_beta   90.00
_cell.angle_gamma   90.00
#
_symmetry.space_group_name_H-M   'P 1'
#
loop_
_entity.id
_entity.type
_entity.pdbx_description
1 polymer ?
#
loop_
_entity_poly.entity_id
_entity_poly.type
_entity_poly.pdbx_seq_one_letter_code
_entity_poly.pdbx_strand_id
1 'polypeptide(L)'
;RRCPQAVFLAGRHGRYREVSAAVMAIFAEVTPLVEPLSLDEAFLDVTGRRRSLGDGPGIAATIRRRVLDEIGLTCSIGVAPNKFLAKLATETAKPTPTPTGPVFGSGVAVVRPGEVRAFLDSLEVGALWGVGPKTREKLRGLGITTVRQLAGMPQAALRSALGESAGRHLSALAHGIDDRPVIADLEAKS
;
A
#
# COMPACT_ATOMS: atom_id res chain seq x y z
N ARG A 1 -1.67 -29.20 8.36
CA ARG A 1 -0.36 -29.91 8.42
C ARG A 1 0.84 -29.00 8.72
N ARG A 2 0.94 -27.76 8.20
CA ARG A 2 2.09 -26.85 8.45
C ARG A 2 2.16 -26.23 9.86
N CYS A 3 1.04 -26.19 10.59
CA CYS A 3 0.97 -25.72 11.97
C CYS A 3 -0.03 -26.62 12.71
N PRO A 4 0.41 -27.75 13.28
CA PRO A 4 -0.46 -28.70 13.98
C PRO A 4 -1.23 -28.09 15.16
N GLN A 5 -0.66 -27.06 15.78
CA GLN A 5 -1.21 -26.32 16.93
C GLN A 5 -2.09 -25.12 16.54
N ALA A 6 -2.46 -24.98 15.26
CA ALA A 6 -3.28 -23.85 14.82
C ALA A 6 -4.66 -23.89 15.49
N VAL A 7 -5.04 -22.78 16.13
CA VAL A 7 -6.38 -22.58 16.67
C VAL A 7 -7.25 -21.93 15.60
N PHE A 8 -8.36 -22.56 15.27
CA PHE A 8 -9.32 -22.05 14.30
C PHE A 8 -10.46 -21.35 15.03
N LEU A 9 -10.68 -20.07 14.69
CA LEU A 9 -11.74 -19.25 15.27
C LEU A 9 -12.81 -18.98 14.21
N ALA A 10 -14.08 -18.99 14.61
CA ALA A 10 -15.16 -18.54 13.74
C ALA A 10 -15.08 -17.02 13.52
N GLY A 11 -15.32 -16.59 12.27
CA GLY A 11 -15.30 -15.17 11.90
C GLY A 11 -16.49 -14.41 12.49
N ARG A 12 -16.24 -13.22 13.04
CA ARG A 12 -17.28 -12.28 13.53
C ARG A 12 -17.43 -11.10 12.57
N HIS A 13 -17.93 -11.34 11.36
CA HIS A 13 -17.97 -10.33 10.29
C HIS A 13 -18.71 -9.03 10.68
N GLY A 14 -19.78 -9.11 11.47
CA GLY A 14 -20.45 -7.93 12.01
C GLY A 14 -19.52 -7.06 12.85
N ARG A 15 -18.75 -7.67 13.75
CA ARG A 15 -17.75 -6.97 14.57
C ARG A 15 -16.63 -6.38 13.73
N TYR A 16 -16.19 -7.06 12.67
CA TYR A 16 -15.14 -6.55 11.78
C TYR A 16 -15.60 -5.30 11.03
N ARG A 17 -16.85 -5.27 10.56
CA ARG A 17 -17.45 -4.09 9.92
C ARG A 17 -17.62 -2.93 10.91
N GLU A 18 -18.09 -3.22 12.12
CA GLU A 18 -18.23 -2.22 13.18
C GLU A 18 -16.90 -1.53 13.49
N VAL A 19 -15.84 -2.32 13.69
CA VAL A 19 -14.50 -1.80 13.98
C VAL A 19 -13.91 -1.07 12.76
N SER A 20 -14.11 -1.60 11.55
CA SER A 20 -13.73 -0.95 10.30
C SER A 20 -14.36 0.44 10.18
N ALA A 21 -15.66 0.56 10.42
CA ALA A 21 -16.37 1.84 10.37
C ALA A 21 -15.79 2.86 11.38
N ALA A 22 -15.44 2.42 12.59
CA ALA A 22 -14.82 3.29 13.59
C ALA A 22 -13.41 3.78 13.15
N VAL A 23 -12.61 2.91 12.53
CA VAL A 23 -11.31 3.31 11.96
C VAL A 23 -11.48 4.28 10.79
N MET A 24 -12.44 4.03 9.90
CA MET A 24 -12.74 4.93 8.77
C MET A 24 -13.23 6.30 9.24
N ALA A 25 -13.96 6.38 10.36
CA ALA A 25 -14.36 7.65 10.96
C ALA A 25 -13.14 8.47 11.41
N ILE A 26 -12.14 7.84 12.04
CA ILE A 26 -10.87 8.51 12.38
C ILE A 26 -10.19 9.06 11.12
N PHE A 27 -10.20 8.31 10.01
CA PHE A 27 -9.62 8.76 8.75
C PHE A 27 -10.37 9.97 8.16
N ALA A 28 -11.71 9.94 8.19
CA ALA A 28 -12.56 11.01 7.67
C ALA A 28 -12.38 12.34 8.42
N GLU A 29 -12.05 12.30 9.72
CA GLU A 29 -11.71 13.51 10.48
C GLU A 29 -10.36 14.12 10.08
N VAL A 30 -9.43 13.31 9.57
CA VAL A 30 -8.13 13.79 9.10
C VAL A 30 -8.30 14.52 7.76
N THR A 31 -9.02 13.92 6.82
CA THR A 31 -9.24 14.44 5.47
C THR A 31 -10.56 13.94 4.89
N PRO A 32 -11.29 14.73 4.10
CA PRO A 32 -12.45 14.24 3.36
C PRO A 32 -12.06 13.31 2.20
N LEU A 33 -10.79 13.27 1.79
CA LEU A 33 -10.30 12.43 0.70
C LEU A 33 -9.86 11.07 1.23
N VAL A 34 -10.83 10.20 1.52
CA VAL A 34 -10.64 8.82 1.97
C VAL A 34 -11.19 7.85 0.93
N GLU A 35 -10.35 6.97 0.40
CA GLU A 35 -10.70 5.91 -0.55
C GLU A 35 -10.51 4.54 0.12
N PRO A 36 -11.56 3.92 0.68
CA PRO A 36 -11.50 2.56 1.22
C PRO A 36 -11.18 1.53 0.12
N LEU A 37 -10.32 0.56 0.45
CA LEU A 37 -9.98 -0.56 -0.45
C LEU A 37 -10.55 -1.89 0.07
N SER A 38 -10.63 -2.03 1.39
CA SER A 38 -11.10 -3.20 2.12
C SER A 38 -11.63 -2.77 3.49
N LEU A 39 -11.97 -3.73 4.36
CA LEU A 39 -12.36 -3.45 5.75
C LEU A 39 -11.22 -2.79 6.55
N ASP A 40 -9.98 -3.03 6.20
CA ASP A 40 -8.79 -2.67 6.99
C ASP A 40 -7.79 -1.78 6.23
N GLU A 41 -8.10 -1.36 5.01
CA GLU A 41 -7.23 -0.53 4.19
C GLU A 41 -7.99 0.64 3.53
N ALA A 42 -7.36 1.82 3.52
CA ALA A 42 -7.81 2.99 2.78
C ALA A 42 -6.62 3.85 2.31
N PHE A 43 -6.81 4.61 1.23
CA PHE A 43 -5.93 5.72 0.88
C PHE A 43 -6.48 7.03 1.42
N LEU A 44 -5.57 7.89 1.91
CA LEU A 44 -5.89 9.23 2.39
C LEU A 44 -5.04 10.24 1.63
N ASP A 45 -5.66 11.25 1.02
CA ASP A 45 -4.93 12.43 0.53
C ASP A 45 -4.94 13.52 1.60
N VAL A 46 -3.76 13.80 2.14
CA VAL A 46 -3.54 14.78 3.21
C VAL A 46 -2.86 16.06 2.72
N THR A 47 -2.70 16.23 1.40
CA THR A 47 -1.97 17.36 0.80
C THR A 47 -2.55 18.70 1.27
N GLY A 48 -3.87 18.84 1.25
CA GLY A 48 -4.59 20.04 1.72
C GLY A 48 -4.63 20.23 3.24
N ARG A 49 -4.15 19.24 4.02
CA ARG A 49 -4.22 19.24 5.49
C ARG A 49 -2.88 19.58 6.14
N ARG A 50 -1.81 19.73 5.33
CA ARG A 50 -0.44 19.89 5.85
C ARG A 50 -0.25 21.15 6.70
N ARG A 51 -0.95 22.23 6.38
CA ARG A 51 -0.87 23.49 7.13
C ARG A 51 -1.45 23.37 8.54
N SER A 52 -2.52 22.58 8.71
CA SER A 52 -3.23 22.43 9.98
C SER A 52 -2.75 21.24 10.81
N LEU A 53 -2.32 20.16 10.16
CA LEU A 53 -2.00 18.88 10.82
C LEU A 53 -0.51 18.50 10.76
N GLY A 54 0.33 19.31 10.10
CA GLY A 54 1.76 19.04 9.95
C GLY A 54 2.11 18.22 8.70
N ASP A 55 3.28 17.59 8.69
CA ASP A 55 3.72 16.80 7.53
C ASP A 55 3.09 15.39 7.49
N GLY A 56 3.22 14.71 6.35
CA GLY A 56 2.67 13.36 6.17
C GLY A 56 3.09 12.35 7.26
N PRO A 57 4.39 12.28 7.63
CA PRO A 57 4.83 11.43 8.75
C PRO A 57 4.18 11.78 10.09
N GLY A 58 4.05 13.06 10.43
CA GLY A 58 3.37 13.50 11.67
C GLY A 58 1.88 13.15 11.67
N ILE A 59 1.20 13.31 10.54
CA ILE A 59 -0.20 12.90 10.36
C ILE A 59 -0.34 11.38 10.52
N ALA A 60 0.54 10.59 9.91
CA ALA A 60 0.54 9.13 10.03
C ALA A 60 0.75 8.68 11.50
N ALA A 61 1.69 9.28 12.21
CA ALA A 61 1.90 9.00 13.63
C ALA A 61 0.66 9.33 14.48
N THR A 62 0.00 10.45 14.18
CA THR A 62 -1.24 10.86 14.85
C THR A 62 -2.36 9.86 14.61
N ILE A 63 -2.58 9.44 13.35
CA ILE A 63 -3.58 8.43 13.00
C ILE A 63 -3.33 7.13 13.78
N ARG A 64 -2.09 6.62 13.76
CA ARG A 64 -1.76 5.37 14.46
C ARG A 64 -2.03 5.45 15.96
N ARG A 65 -1.66 6.56 16.59
CA ARG A 65 -1.95 6.79 18.01
C ARG A 65 -3.45 6.77 18.27
N ARG A 66 -4.24 7.50 17.47
CA ARG A 66 -5.71 7.52 17.61
C ARG A 66 -6.34 6.15 17.44
N VAL A 67 -5.93 5.39 16.41
CA VAL A 67 -6.43 4.02 16.20
C VAL A 67 -6.07 3.11 17.38
N LEU A 68 -4.89 3.27 17.96
CA LEU A 68 -4.50 2.51 19.15
C LEU A 68 -5.30 2.92 20.38
N ASP A 69 -5.39 4.22 20.67
CA ASP A 69 -6.00 4.75 21.90
C ASP A 69 -7.53 4.59 21.89
N GLU A 70 -8.17 4.82 20.75
CA GLU A 70 -9.65 4.81 20.62
C GLU A 70 -10.21 3.43 20.29
N ILE A 71 -9.47 2.61 19.51
CA ILE A 71 -9.98 1.33 18.99
C ILE A 71 -9.26 0.12 19.62
N GLY A 72 -8.07 0.32 20.19
CA GLY A 72 -7.26 -0.77 20.77
C GLY A 72 -6.55 -1.62 19.72
N LEU A 73 -6.41 -1.14 18.48
CA LEU A 73 -5.75 -1.85 17.38
C LEU A 73 -4.49 -1.11 16.91
N THR A 74 -3.53 -1.86 16.38
CA THR A 74 -2.39 -1.27 15.68
C THR A 74 -2.67 -1.22 14.18
N CYS A 75 -2.08 -0.25 13.50
CA CYS A 75 -2.07 -0.19 12.03
C CYS A 75 -0.69 0.21 11.51
N SER A 76 -0.45 -0.11 10.24
CA SER A 76 0.75 0.29 9.49
C SER A 76 0.37 1.30 8.41
N ILE A 77 1.18 2.33 8.23
CA ILE A 77 0.91 3.43 7.29
C ILE A 77 2.13 3.70 6.42
N GLY A 78 1.95 3.67 5.10
CA GLY A 78 2.91 4.17 4.13
C GLY A 78 2.59 5.62 3.73
N VAL A 79 3.62 6.48 3.74
CA VAL A 79 3.53 7.89 3.33
C VAL A 79 4.41 8.09 2.10
N ALA A 80 3.82 8.51 0.99
CA ALA A 80 4.56 8.70 -0.27
C ALA A 80 3.88 9.74 -1.19
N PRO A 81 4.51 10.15 -2.31
CA PRO A 81 3.98 11.18 -3.20
C PRO A 81 2.73 10.77 -4.00
N ASN A 82 2.42 9.47 -4.09
CA ASN A 82 1.22 8.95 -4.77
C ASN A 82 0.71 7.65 -4.13
N LYS A 83 -0.50 7.23 -4.53
CA LYS A 83 -1.21 6.05 -3.98
C LYS A 83 -0.39 4.77 -4.11
N PHE A 84 0.13 4.51 -5.31
CA PHE A 84 0.93 3.34 -5.59
C PHE A 84 2.14 3.22 -4.65
N LEU A 85 2.95 4.27 -4.54
CA LEU A 85 4.12 4.27 -3.66
C LEU A 85 3.73 4.17 -2.18
N ALA A 86 2.61 4.79 -1.78
CA ALA A 86 2.13 4.72 -0.39
C ALA A 86 1.72 3.29 -0.01
N LYS A 87 1.07 2.55 -0.90
CA LYS A 87 0.75 1.14 -0.65
C LYS A 87 2.01 0.28 -0.57
N LEU A 88 2.98 0.49 -1.47
CA LEU A 88 4.25 -0.22 -1.40
C LEU A 88 5.00 0.05 -0.10
N ALA A 89 5.05 1.32 0.33
CA ALA A 89 5.66 1.70 1.59
C ALA A 89 4.94 1.05 2.79
N THR A 90 3.60 0.92 2.73
CA THR A 90 2.83 0.29 3.81
C THR A 90 3.31 -1.13 4.10
N GLU A 91 3.70 -1.90 3.07
CA GLU A 91 4.21 -3.27 3.28
C GLU A 91 5.53 -3.32 4.05
N THR A 92 6.41 -2.33 3.87
CA THR A 92 7.66 -2.26 4.64
C THR A 92 7.44 -1.76 6.07
N ALA A 93 6.29 -1.15 6.34
CA ALA A 93 5.87 -0.71 7.66
C ALA A 93 5.16 -1.82 8.47
N LYS A 94 4.85 -2.97 7.87
CA LYS A 94 4.16 -4.06 8.56
C LYS A 94 5.09 -4.79 9.56
N PRO A 95 4.55 -5.35 10.65
CA PRO A 95 5.33 -6.15 11.57
C PRO A 95 5.95 -7.37 10.86
N THR A 96 7.18 -7.71 11.23
CA THR A 96 7.84 -8.91 10.71
C THR A 96 7.38 -10.13 11.51
N PRO A 97 6.75 -11.15 10.88
CA PRO A 97 6.39 -12.36 11.58
C PRO A 97 7.63 -13.17 11.95
N THR A 98 7.73 -13.60 13.21
CA THR A 98 8.79 -14.49 13.69
C THR A 98 8.19 -15.69 14.42
N PRO A 99 8.97 -16.77 14.67
CA PRO A 99 8.48 -17.94 15.40
C PRO A 99 7.95 -17.63 16.81
N THR A 100 8.41 -16.55 17.44
CA THR A 100 8.00 -16.14 18.79
C THR A 100 6.92 -15.06 18.78
N GLY A 101 6.43 -14.66 17.60
CA GLY A 101 5.43 -13.63 17.42
C GLY A 101 5.87 -12.53 16.44
N PRO A 102 4.97 -11.59 16.13
CA PRO A 102 5.31 -10.45 15.28
C PRO A 102 6.26 -9.48 15.99
N VAL A 103 7.30 -9.04 15.29
CA VAL A 103 8.17 -7.93 15.72
C VAL A 103 7.62 -6.64 15.11
N PHE A 104 7.19 -5.73 15.97
CA PHE A 104 6.63 -4.44 15.56
C PHE A 104 7.74 -3.41 15.36
N GLY A 105 7.76 -2.80 14.18
CA GLY A 105 8.59 -1.62 13.91
C GLY A 105 7.87 -0.32 14.28
N SER A 106 8.28 0.79 13.67
CA SER A 106 7.60 2.08 13.79
C SER A 106 6.14 2.04 13.37
N GLY A 107 5.75 1.07 12.52
CA GLY A 107 4.45 1.04 11.86
C GLY A 107 4.23 2.16 10.84
N VAL A 108 5.27 2.94 10.53
CA VAL A 108 5.25 4.00 9.52
C VAL A 108 6.47 3.88 8.62
N ALA A 109 6.24 3.84 7.30
CA ALA A 109 7.29 3.94 6.30
C ALA A 109 7.04 5.17 5.42
N VAL A 110 8.11 5.90 5.13
CA VAL A 110 8.05 7.15 4.38
C VAL A 110 8.95 7.02 3.15
N VAL A 111 8.41 7.32 1.98
CA VAL A 111 9.16 7.44 0.73
C VAL A 111 9.09 8.90 0.30
N ARG A 112 10.19 9.65 0.44
CA ARG A 112 10.24 11.05 0.01
C ARG A 112 10.41 11.15 -1.52
N PRO A 113 10.03 12.27 -2.16
CA PRO A 113 10.22 12.47 -3.60
C PRO A 113 11.65 12.18 -4.10
N GLY A 114 12.68 12.54 -3.33
CA GLY A 114 14.09 12.25 -3.66
C GLY A 114 14.54 10.80 -3.45
N GLU A 115 13.73 9.98 -2.78
CA GLU A 115 14.05 8.59 -2.41
C GLU A 115 13.33 7.56 -3.31
N VAL A 116 12.41 7.99 -4.17
CA VAL A 116 11.52 7.12 -4.96
C VAL A 116 12.30 6.10 -5.79
N ARG A 117 13.34 6.54 -6.51
CA ARG A 117 14.14 5.65 -7.37
C ARG A 117 14.83 4.55 -6.56
N ALA A 118 15.50 4.95 -5.47
CA ALA A 118 16.22 4.04 -4.59
C ALA A 118 15.27 3.04 -3.93
N PHE A 119 14.10 3.51 -3.47
CA PHE A 119 13.05 2.66 -2.93
C PHE A 119 12.58 1.62 -3.94
N LEU A 120 12.17 2.05 -5.14
CA LEU A 120 11.69 1.13 -6.18
C LEU A 120 12.74 0.13 -6.61
N ASP A 121 14.00 0.54 -6.76
CA ASP A 121 15.08 -0.34 -7.20
C ASP A 121 15.37 -1.51 -6.26
N SER A 122 14.96 -1.40 -4.99
CA SER A 122 15.09 -2.47 -3.99
C SER A 122 14.02 -3.55 -4.11
N LEU A 123 12.95 -3.31 -4.89
CA LEU A 123 11.77 -4.17 -4.94
C LEU A 123 11.85 -5.23 -6.04
N GLU A 124 11.25 -6.39 -5.77
CA GLU A 124 10.91 -7.36 -6.80
C GLU A 124 9.76 -6.85 -7.67
N VAL A 125 9.72 -7.24 -8.95
CA VAL A 125 8.62 -6.86 -9.86
C VAL A 125 7.24 -7.32 -9.37
N GLY A 126 7.19 -8.39 -8.57
CA GLY A 126 5.96 -8.91 -7.98
C GLY A 126 5.27 -7.94 -7.01
N ALA A 127 5.97 -6.92 -6.53
CA ALA A 127 5.39 -5.89 -5.68
C ALA A 127 4.50 -4.91 -6.49
N LEU A 128 4.73 -4.75 -7.80
CA LEU A 128 4.01 -3.78 -8.62
C LEU A 128 2.55 -4.19 -8.88
N TRP A 129 1.64 -3.23 -8.80
CA TRP A 129 0.23 -3.47 -9.15
C TRP A 129 0.08 -3.87 -10.61
N GLY A 130 -0.68 -4.94 -10.85
CA GLY A 130 -0.85 -5.54 -12.16
C GLY A 130 0.16 -6.66 -12.47
N VAL A 131 1.15 -6.90 -11.61
CA VAL A 131 2.03 -8.06 -11.73
C VAL A 131 1.45 -9.26 -10.98
N GLY A 132 0.48 -9.92 -11.63
CA GLY A 132 -0.02 -11.23 -11.19
C GLY A 132 0.94 -12.38 -11.54
N PRO A 133 0.63 -13.62 -11.13
CA PRO A 133 1.49 -14.79 -11.36
C PRO A 133 1.92 -14.99 -12.83
N LYS A 134 0.99 -14.82 -13.77
CA LYS A 134 1.27 -14.94 -15.22
C LYS A 134 2.22 -13.85 -15.73
N THR A 135 2.00 -12.60 -15.32
CA THR A 135 2.87 -11.48 -15.69
C THR A 135 4.26 -11.66 -15.09
N ARG A 136 4.35 -12.10 -13.83
CA ARG A 136 5.61 -12.40 -13.16
C ARG A 136 6.40 -13.49 -13.89
N GLU A 137 5.73 -14.54 -14.35
CA GLU A 137 6.35 -15.61 -15.14
C GLU A 137 6.89 -15.10 -16.48
N LYS A 138 6.11 -14.29 -17.22
CA LYS A 138 6.57 -13.66 -18.46
C LYS A 138 7.81 -12.79 -18.24
N LEU A 139 7.77 -11.92 -17.23
CA LEU A 139 8.90 -11.06 -16.87
C LEU A 139 10.14 -11.87 -16.48
N ARG A 140 9.96 -12.94 -15.70
CA ARG A 140 11.05 -13.86 -15.35
C ARG A 140 11.65 -14.52 -16.59
N GLY A 141 10.83 -14.91 -17.57
CA GLY A 141 11.29 -15.44 -18.86
C GLY A 141 12.15 -14.45 -19.66
N LEU A 142 12.03 -13.15 -19.39
CA LEU A 142 12.85 -12.08 -19.96
C LEU A 142 14.06 -11.72 -19.07
N GLY A 143 14.33 -12.48 -18.00
CA GLY A 143 15.39 -12.18 -17.04
C GLY A 143 15.08 -11.03 -16.07
N ILE A 144 13.81 -10.60 -15.99
CA ILE A 144 13.40 -9.47 -15.16
C ILE A 144 12.75 -9.98 -13.88
N THR A 145 13.43 -9.76 -12.76
CA THR A 145 12.94 -10.12 -11.41
C THR A 145 12.82 -8.92 -10.48
N THR A 146 13.50 -7.81 -10.78
CA THR A 146 13.51 -6.58 -9.99
C THR A 146 12.89 -5.40 -10.75
N VAL A 147 12.35 -4.43 -10.00
CA VAL A 147 11.82 -3.19 -10.59
C VAL A 147 12.92 -2.38 -11.28
N ARG A 148 14.17 -2.44 -10.78
CA ARG A 148 15.33 -1.84 -11.45
C ARG A 148 15.52 -2.38 -12.87
N GLN A 149 15.50 -3.70 -13.05
CA GLN A 149 15.62 -4.33 -14.37
C GLN A 149 14.44 -3.96 -15.27
N LEU A 150 13.23 -3.93 -14.71
CA LEU A 150 12.03 -3.55 -15.44
C LEU A 150 12.11 -2.10 -15.95
N ALA A 151 12.61 -1.17 -15.12
CA ALA A 151 12.78 0.23 -15.47
C ALA A 151 13.82 0.43 -16.59
N GLY A 152 14.85 -0.44 -16.66
CA GLY A 152 15.85 -0.43 -17.73
C GLY A 152 15.38 -1.01 -19.07
N MET A 153 14.20 -1.65 -19.11
CA MET A 153 13.71 -2.26 -20.35
C MET A 153 13.06 -1.20 -21.26
N PRO A 154 13.39 -1.17 -22.58
CA PRO A 154 12.74 -0.26 -23.52
C PRO A 154 11.22 -0.42 -23.51
N GLN A 155 10.49 0.69 -23.45
CA GLN A 155 9.02 0.67 -23.35
C GLN A 155 8.35 -0.10 -24.50
N ALA A 156 8.88 0.00 -25.72
CA ALA A 156 8.38 -0.74 -26.87
C ALA A 156 8.52 -2.27 -26.69
N ALA A 157 9.62 -2.72 -26.09
CA ALA A 157 9.83 -4.14 -25.81
C ALA A 157 8.88 -4.64 -24.71
N LEU A 158 8.62 -3.84 -23.67
CA LEU A 158 7.63 -4.16 -22.63
C LEU A 158 6.22 -4.27 -23.21
N ARG A 159 5.83 -3.34 -24.09
CA ARG A 159 4.53 -3.37 -24.78
C ARG A 159 4.40 -4.59 -25.69
N SER A 160 5.46 -4.96 -26.40
CA SER A 160 5.47 -6.18 -27.24
C SER A 160 5.30 -7.45 -26.40
N ALA A 161 6.01 -7.56 -25.27
CA ALA A 161 5.98 -8.76 -24.44
C ALA A 161 4.69 -8.93 -23.61
N LEU A 162 4.13 -7.82 -23.11
CA LEU A 162 3.02 -7.85 -22.15
C LEU A 162 1.69 -7.37 -22.74
N GLY A 163 1.71 -6.82 -23.95
CA GLY A 163 0.60 -6.10 -24.56
C GLY A 163 0.63 -4.61 -24.25
N GLU A 164 -0.04 -3.83 -25.10
CA GLU A 164 0.00 -2.37 -25.10
C GLU A 164 -0.31 -1.75 -23.73
N SER A 165 -1.45 -2.10 -23.15
CA SER A 165 -1.92 -1.51 -21.89
C SER A 165 -1.01 -1.89 -20.71
N ALA A 166 -0.70 -3.18 -20.57
CA ALA A 166 0.10 -3.69 -19.46
C ALA A 166 1.55 -3.19 -19.53
N GLY A 167 2.14 -3.15 -20.73
CA GLY A 167 3.50 -2.64 -20.93
C GLY A 167 3.62 -1.16 -20.58
N ARG A 168 2.67 -0.31 -21.00
CA ARG A 168 2.65 1.11 -20.61
C ARG A 168 2.48 1.29 -19.10
N HIS A 169 1.51 0.59 -18.52
CA HIS A 169 1.21 0.64 -17.09
C HIS A 169 2.41 0.26 -16.23
N LEU A 170 3.04 -0.89 -16.50
CA LEU A 170 4.19 -1.35 -15.72
C LEU A 170 5.44 -0.49 -15.95
N SER A 171 5.62 0.07 -17.15
CA SER A 171 6.68 1.03 -17.41
C SER A 171 6.51 2.30 -16.56
N ALA A 172 5.29 2.83 -16.44
CA ALA A 172 4.99 3.98 -15.58
C ALA A 172 5.26 3.67 -14.10
N LEU A 173 4.74 2.55 -13.59
CA LEU A 173 4.95 2.14 -12.19
C LEU A 173 6.43 1.88 -11.88
N ALA A 174 7.20 1.31 -12.81
CA ALA A 174 8.63 1.08 -12.64
C ALA A 174 9.42 2.40 -12.49
N HIS A 175 8.86 3.51 -12.96
CA HIS A 175 9.39 4.87 -12.80
C HIS A 175 8.71 5.65 -11.67
N GLY A 176 7.84 5.01 -10.88
CA GLY A 176 7.14 5.64 -9.76
C GLY A 176 5.99 6.56 -10.16
N ILE A 177 5.56 6.51 -11.42
CA ILE A 177 4.52 7.37 -11.98
C ILE A 177 3.16 6.71 -11.74
N ASP A 178 2.30 7.40 -11.00
CA ASP A 178 0.91 7.04 -10.78
C ASP A 178 0.07 8.29 -10.54
N ASP A 179 -0.66 8.72 -11.55
CA ASP A 179 -1.45 9.97 -11.53
C ASP A 179 -2.90 9.76 -11.05
N ARG A 180 -3.25 8.53 -10.62
CA ARG A 180 -4.60 8.25 -10.11
C ARG A 180 -4.82 9.02 -8.80
N PRO A 181 -5.85 9.90 -8.71
CA PRO A 181 -6.14 10.62 -7.48
C PRO A 181 -6.74 9.69 -6.43
N VAL A 182 -6.70 10.10 -5.16
CA VAL A 182 -7.57 9.52 -4.13
C VAL A 182 -9.01 9.93 -4.43
N ILE A 183 -9.88 8.95 -4.64
CA ILE A 183 -11.29 9.16 -4.94
C ILE A 183 -12.07 8.89 -3.67
N ALA A 184 -12.62 9.94 -3.08
CA ALA A 184 -13.47 9.79 -1.91
C ALA A 184 -14.67 8.88 -2.24
N ASP A 185 -14.94 7.91 -1.36
CA ASP A 185 -16.14 7.07 -1.47
C ASP A 185 -17.35 7.87 -1.00
N LEU A 186 -17.85 8.72 -1.91
CA LEU A 186 -19.11 9.43 -1.75
C LEU A 186 -20.23 8.44 -2.08
N GLU A 187 -20.72 7.79 -1.03
CA GLU A 187 -21.85 6.85 -1.00
C GLU A 187 -21.58 5.46 -1.62
N ALA A 188 -21.84 4.44 -0.80
CA ALA A 188 -22.02 3.08 -1.27
C ALA A 188 -23.06 3.08 -2.39
N LYS A 189 -22.64 2.75 -3.62
CA LYS A 189 -23.58 2.30 -4.63
C LYS A 189 -24.19 1.00 -4.12
N SER A 190 -25.51 1.00 -4.00
CA SER A 190 -26.46 -0.04 -3.57
C SER A 190 -26.65 -0.28 -2.07
#